data_AF-A0A957DSN6-F1
#
_entry.id   AF-A0A957DSN6-F1
#
_cell.length_a   1.000
_cell.length_b   1.000
_cell.length_c   1.000
_cell.angle_alpha   90.00
_cell.angle_beta   90.00
_cell.angle_gamma   90.00
#
_symmetry.space_group_name_H-M   'P 1'
#
loop_
_entity.id
_entity.type
_entity.pdbx_description
1 polymer ?
#
loop_
_entity_poly.entity_id
_entity_poly.type
_entity_poly.pdbx_seq_one_letter_code
_entity_poly.pdbx_strand_id
1 'polypeptide(L)'
;MEKLKNRIAAFPTIMVGGETYLSYQAVTDAVAAFLFPTHPTDQIDEARYKRILETADSLCRELGYADVVKLVPPDVQFSEMGLYWTAAPQLALEPEPHIIHVGPGRVEMIQDGLLLDARLSQLGLDEVTR
;
A
#
# COMPACT_ATOMS: atom_id res chain seq x y z
N MET A 1 -18.28 7.46 -23.85
CA MET A 1 -17.19 7.07 -22.93
C MET A 1 -16.70 8.23 -22.10
N GLU A 2 -16.57 9.44 -22.66
CA GLU A 2 -16.14 10.66 -21.95
C GLU A 2 -16.92 10.97 -20.66
N LYS A 3 -18.25 10.75 -20.63
CA LYS A 3 -19.04 10.93 -19.40
C LYS A 3 -18.58 10.04 -18.24
N LEU A 4 -18.22 8.79 -18.52
CA LEU A 4 -17.72 7.85 -17.52
C LEU A 4 -16.30 8.25 -17.08
N LYS A 5 -15.44 8.65 -18.02
CA LYS A 5 -14.10 9.17 -17.74
C LYS A 5 -14.14 10.39 -16.81
N ASN A 6 -14.99 11.38 -17.11
CA ASN A 6 -15.16 12.56 -16.26
C ASN A 6 -15.71 12.22 -14.87
N ARG A 7 -16.59 11.21 -14.78
CA ARG A 7 -17.11 10.74 -13.50
C ARG A 7 -16.01 10.09 -12.66
N ILE A 8 -15.18 9.24 -13.26
CA ILE A 8 -14.05 8.60 -12.57
C ILE A 8 -13.01 9.63 -12.14
N ALA A 9 -12.72 10.63 -12.99
CA ALA A 9 -11.79 11.72 -12.64
C ALA A 9 -12.26 12.58 -11.46
N ALA A 10 -13.57 12.59 -11.16
CA ALA A 10 -14.15 13.33 -10.04
C ALA A 10 -14.26 12.50 -8.75
N PHE A 11 -13.76 11.27 -8.73
CA PHE A 11 -13.81 10.43 -7.54
C PHE A 11 -12.85 10.91 -6.46
N PRO A 12 -13.20 10.67 -5.18
CA PRO A 12 -12.31 10.99 -4.08
C PRO A 12 -11.04 10.15 -4.21
N THR A 13 -9.91 10.84 -4.18
CA THR A 13 -8.58 10.23 -4.15
C THR A 13 -7.97 10.41 -2.76
N ILE A 14 -7.17 9.45 -2.33
CA ILE A 14 -6.37 9.56 -1.11
C ILE A 14 -4.92 9.83 -1.47
N MET A 15 -4.20 10.51 -0.59
CA MET A 15 -2.77 10.76 -0.72
C MET A 15 -2.00 9.95 0.31
N VAL A 16 -1.08 9.10 -0.14
CA VAL A 16 -0.22 8.28 0.73
C VAL A 16 1.20 8.35 0.17
N GLY A 17 2.19 8.67 1.01
CA GLY A 17 3.59 8.74 0.57
C GLY A 17 3.88 9.75 -0.56
N GLY A 18 3.01 10.74 -0.79
CA GLY A 18 3.13 11.70 -1.90
C GLY A 18 2.51 11.23 -3.22
N GLU A 19 1.96 10.02 -3.27
CA GLU A 19 1.25 9.49 -4.43
C GLU A 19 -0.27 9.65 -4.27
N THR A 20 -0.97 9.77 -5.40
CA THR A 20 -2.43 9.88 -5.45
C THR A 20 -3.03 8.53 -5.80
N TYR A 21 -3.92 8.05 -4.95
CA TYR A 21 -4.57 6.76 -5.08
C TYR A 21 -6.07 6.92 -5.30
N LEU A 22 -6.58 6.14 -6.25
CA LEU A 22 -8.00 6.08 -6.58
C LEU A 22 -8.55 4.71 -6.22
N SER A 23 -9.66 4.66 -5.46
CA SER A 23 -10.24 3.38 -5.01
C SER A 23 -10.58 2.48 -6.19
N TYR A 24 -10.03 1.25 -6.19
CA TYR A 24 -10.31 0.25 -7.22
C TYR A 24 -11.80 -0.09 -7.26
N GLN A 25 -12.39 -0.32 -6.09
CA GLN A 25 -13.81 -0.69 -5.96
C GLN A 25 -14.71 0.41 -6.54
N ALA A 26 -14.47 1.67 -6.18
CA ALA A 26 -15.26 2.79 -6.68
C ALA A 26 -15.27 2.83 -8.22
N VAL A 27 -14.11 2.64 -8.85
CA VAL A 27 -14.00 2.59 -10.32
C VAL A 27 -14.78 1.42 -10.89
N THR A 28 -14.59 0.20 -10.37
CA THR A 28 -15.28 -0.99 -10.88
C THR A 28 -16.79 -0.90 -10.73
N ASP A 29 -17.29 -0.38 -9.60
CA ASP A 29 -18.73 -0.16 -9.36
C ASP A 29 -19.29 0.87 -10.35
N ALA A 30 -18.56 1.95 -10.61
CA ALA A 30 -18.98 2.98 -11.56
C ALA A 30 -19.06 2.45 -12.99
N VAL A 31 -18.07 1.65 -13.40
CA VAL A 31 -18.02 1.00 -14.71
C VAL A 31 -19.14 -0.05 -14.82
N ALA A 32 -19.35 -0.86 -13.78
CA ALA A 32 -20.44 -1.83 -13.72
C ALA A 32 -21.81 -1.17 -13.86
N ALA A 33 -22.07 -0.11 -13.08
CA ALA A 33 -23.31 0.65 -13.14
C ALA A 33 -23.52 1.33 -14.50
N PHE A 34 -22.44 1.71 -15.19
CA PHE A 34 -22.52 2.32 -16.51
C PHE A 34 -22.77 1.29 -17.63
N LEU A 35 -22.08 0.16 -17.60
CA LEU A 35 -22.20 -0.89 -18.63
C LEU A 35 -23.45 -1.74 -18.45
N PHE A 36 -23.88 -1.95 -17.20
CA PHE A 36 -24.97 -2.86 -16.84
C PHE A 36 -25.95 -2.21 -15.84
N PRO A 37 -26.62 -1.10 -16.20
CA PRO A 37 -27.47 -0.34 -15.27
C PRO A 37 -28.68 -1.10 -14.73
N THR A 38 -29.13 -2.14 -15.44
CA THR A 38 -30.32 -2.95 -15.11
C THR A 38 -29.99 -4.26 -14.44
N HIS A 39 -28.71 -4.60 -14.24
CA HIS A 39 -28.32 -5.84 -13.60
C HIS A 39 -27.89 -5.59 -12.16
N PRO A 40 -28.45 -6.32 -11.19
CA PRO A 40 -27.91 -6.31 -9.84
C PRO A 40 -26.50 -6.90 -9.87
N THR A 41 -25.60 -6.36 -9.06
CA THR A 41 -24.18 -6.75 -8.99
C THR A 41 -23.98 -8.25 -8.70
N ASP A 42 -24.97 -8.88 -8.06
CA ASP A 42 -25.02 -10.30 -7.72
C ASP A 42 -25.30 -11.24 -8.92
N GLN A 43 -25.69 -10.68 -10.08
CA GLN A 43 -26.00 -11.43 -11.32
C GLN A 43 -25.00 -11.12 -12.45
N ILE A 44 -23.80 -10.68 -12.10
CA ILE A 44 -22.72 -10.42 -13.06
C ILE A 44 -21.97 -11.74 -13.31
N ASP A 45 -22.21 -12.32 -14.49
CA ASP A 45 -21.45 -13.48 -14.97
C ASP A 45 -19.97 -13.12 -15.24
N GLU A 46 -19.10 -14.14 -15.28
CA GLU A 46 -17.65 -13.99 -15.50
C GLU A 46 -17.31 -13.12 -16.72
N ALA A 47 -18.00 -13.33 -17.85
CA ALA A 47 -17.77 -12.57 -19.07
C ALA A 47 -18.08 -11.06 -18.90
N ARG A 48 -19.10 -10.73 -18.11
CA ARG A 48 -19.46 -9.33 -17.81
C ARG A 48 -18.45 -8.74 -16.83
N TYR A 49 -18.04 -9.49 -15.82
CA TYR A 49 -17.01 -9.08 -14.88
C TYR A 49 -15.69 -8.77 -15.59
N LYS A 50 -15.24 -9.66 -16.48
CA LYS A 50 -14.04 -9.43 -17.29
C LYS A 50 -14.13 -8.12 -18.10
N ARG A 51 -15.28 -7.88 -18.74
CA ARG A 51 -15.50 -6.66 -19.51
C ARG A 51 -15.47 -5.39 -18.65
N ILE A 52 -15.98 -5.46 -17.42
CA ILE A 52 -15.89 -4.35 -16.45
C ILE A 52 -14.43 -4.06 -16.14
N LEU A 53 -13.62 -5.10 -15.85
CA LEU A 53 -12.21 -4.93 -15.54
C LEU A 53 -11.41 -4.36 -16.70
N GLU A 54 -11.58 -4.89 -17.92
CA GLU A 54 -10.91 -4.38 -19.12
C GLU A 54 -11.26 -2.92 -19.40
N THR A 55 -12.51 -2.55 -19.17
CA THR A 55 -12.99 -1.18 -19.34
C THR A 55 -12.44 -0.25 -18.26
N ALA A 56 -12.43 -0.69 -17.01
CA ALA A 56 -11.86 0.04 -15.89
C ALA A 56 -10.36 0.30 -16.09
N ASP A 57 -9.59 -0.73 -16.47
CA ASP A 57 -8.17 -0.62 -16.76
C ASP A 57 -7.90 0.39 -17.89
N SER A 58 -8.61 0.28 -19.00
CA SER A 58 -8.46 1.20 -20.13
C SER A 58 -8.71 2.66 -19.74
N LEU A 59 -9.76 2.91 -18.96
CA LEU A 59 -10.11 4.26 -18.49
C LEU A 59 -9.11 4.81 -17.47
N CYS A 60 -8.65 3.97 -16.55
CA CYS A 60 -7.64 4.34 -15.57
C CYS A 60 -6.32 4.71 -16.26
N ARG A 61 -5.87 3.93 -17.25
CA ARG A 61 -4.70 4.25 -18.07
C ARG A 61 -4.83 5.56 -18.83
N GLU A 62 -6.00 5.82 -19.39
CA GLU A 62 -6.32 7.10 -20.04
C GLU A 62 -6.33 8.31 -19.08
N LEU A 63 -6.47 8.07 -17.78
CA LEU A 63 -6.42 9.08 -16.72
C LEU A 63 -5.02 9.20 -16.07
N GLY A 64 -4.06 8.37 -16.50
CA GLY A 64 -2.68 8.38 -15.99
C GLY A 64 -2.41 7.40 -14.84
N TYR A 65 -3.39 6.57 -14.45
CA TYR A 65 -3.19 5.47 -13.50
C TYR A 65 -2.65 4.25 -14.24
N ALA A 66 -1.55 3.67 -13.76
CA ALA A 66 -0.87 2.59 -14.47
C ALA A 66 -0.95 1.24 -13.74
N ASP A 67 -1.02 1.27 -12.42
CA ASP A 67 -0.90 0.07 -11.58
C ASP A 67 -2.00 0.00 -10.52
N VAL A 68 -2.28 -1.22 -10.07
CA VAL A 68 -3.17 -1.49 -8.93
C VAL A 68 -2.33 -2.01 -7.78
N VAL A 69 -2.36 -1.31 -6.65
CA VAL A 69 -1.66 -1.69 -5.43
C VAL A 69 -2.65 -1.98 -4.31
N LYS A 70 -2.22 -2.79 -3.34
CA LYS A 70 -2.97 -3.03 -2.11
C LYS A 70 -2.39 -2.14 -1.01
N LEU A 71 -3.20 -1.22 -0.49
CA LEU A 71 -2.84 -0.41 0.66
C LEU A 71 -3.31 -1.09 1.93
N VAL A 72 -2.43 -1.15 2.93
CA VAL A 72 -2.65 -1.75 4.24
C VAL A 72 -2.05 -0.84 5.33
N PRO A 73 -2.46 -0.96 6.60
CA PRO A 73 -1.79 -0.28 7.69
C PRO A 73 -0.31 -0.71 7.82
N PRO A 74 0.62 0.19 8.21
CA PRO A 74 0.39 1.55 8.73
C PRO A 74 0.25 2.65 7.67
N ASP A 75 0.39 2.35 6.38
CA ASP A 75 0.35 3.34 5.29
C ASP A 75 -1.02 4.03 5.17
N VAL A 76 -2.09 3.30 5.49
CA VAL A 76 -3.47 3.80 5.55
C VAL A 76 -4.17 3.35 6.83
N GLN A 77 -5.26 4.01 7.21
CA GLN A 77 -6.09 3.56 8.33
C GLN A 77 -6.71 2.18 8.02
N PHE A 78 -7.02 1.41 9.05
CA PHE A 78 -7.64 0.09 8.87
C PHE A 78 -8.98 0.16 8.11
N SER A 79 -9.73 1.26 8.25
CA SER A 79 -10.98 1.49 7.52
C SER A 79 -10.78 1.81 6.03
N GLU A 80 -9.56 2.16 5.63
CA GLU A 80 -9.18 2.54 4.27
C GLU A 80 -8.33 1.47 3.58
N MET A 81 -8.10 0.31 4.21
CA MET A 81 -7.38 -0.79 3.59
C MET A 81 -8.13 -1.29 2.34
N GLY A 82 -7.40 -1.61 1.27
CA GLY A 82 -8.05 -2.04 0.03
C GLY A 82 -7.16 -2.00 -1.19
N LEU A 83 -7.77 -2.22 -2.35
CA LEU A 83 -7.12 -2.10 -3.66
C LEU A 83 -7.31 -0.68 -4.20
N TYR A 84 -6.23 -0.13 -4.74
CA TYR A 84 -6.18 1.23 -5.27
C TYR A 84 -5.42 1.29 -6.58
N TRP A 85 -5.90 2.12 -7.49
CA TRP A 85 -5.16 2.54 -8.67
C TRP A 85 -4.15 3.62 -8.27
N THR A 86 -2.91 3.47 -8.72
CA THR A 86 -1.86 4.48 -8.55
C THR A 86 -1.38 4.96 -9.92
N ALA A 87 -0.92 6.21 -9.96
CA ALA A 87 -0.15 6.69 -11.11
C ALA A 87 1.07 5.79 -11.29
N ALA A 88 1.56 5.66 -12.53
CA ALA A 88 2.86 5.00 -12.72
C ALA A 88 3.86 5.62 -11.74
N PRO A 89 4.67 4.81 -11.03
CA PRO A 89 5.64 5.35 -10.12
C PRO A 89 6.46 6.37 -10.91
N GLN A 90 6.33 7.64 -10.56
CA GLN A 90 7.38 8.59 -10.84
C GLN A 90 8.53 7.99 -10.05
N LEU A 91 9.47 7.31 -10.72
CA LEU A 91 10.67 6.73 -10.11
C LEU A 91 11.09 7.67 -9.00
N ALA A 92 10.71 7.31 -7.77
CA ALA A 92 11.11 8.05 -6.60
C ALA A 92 12.61 7.84 -6.64
N LEU A 93 13.33 8.90 -7.02
CA LEU A 93 14.77 8.92 -7.00
C LEU A 93 15.12 8.45 -5.60
N GLU A 94 15.58 7.22 -5.48
CA GLU A 94 15.79 6.57 -4.19
C GLU A 94 16.57 7.59 -3.36
N PRO A 95 16.06 8.04 -2.18
CA PRO A 95 16.85 8.94 -1.38
C PRO A 95 18.15 8.17 -1.12
N GLU A 96 19.25 8.72 -1.64
CA GLU A 96 20.58 8.13 -1.53
C GLU A 96 20.73 7.60 -0.10
N PRO A 97 21.09 6.32 0.08
CA PRO A 97 21.19 5.75 1.41
C PRO A 97 22.07 6.69 2.22
N HIS A 98 21.50 7.28 3.26
CA HIS A 98 22.26 8.08 4.20
C HIS A 98 23.30 7.14 4.77
N ILE A 99 24.52 7.22 4.22
CA ILE A 99 25.68 6.52 4.73
C ILE A 99 25.82 7.03 6.16
N ILE A 100 25.42 6.20 7.12
CA ILE A 100 25.75 6.44 8.52
C ILE A 100 27.28 6.35 8.59
N HIS A 101 27.94 7.49 8.61
CA HIS A 101 29.36 7.57 8.94
C HIS A 101 29.50 7.22 10.43
N VAL A 102 29.60 5.92 10.74
CA VAL A 102 30.08 5.47 12.04
C VAL A 102 31.59 5.76 12.05
N GLY A 103 31.99 6.83 12.73
CA GLY A 103 33.40 7.13 13.00
C GLY A 103 34.06 5.98 13.77
N PRO A 104 35.39 5.81 13.68
CA PRO A 104 36.10 4.69 14.33
C PRO A 104 36.14 4.88 15.85
N GLY A 105 35.08 4.45 16.53
CA GLY A 105 34.95 4.46 17.98
C GLY A 105 35.24 3.09 18.56
N ARG A 106 36.51 2.84 18.91
CA ARG A 106 37.02 1.87 19.91
C ARG A 106 36.21 0.58 20.11
N VAL A 107 36.60 -0.48 19.41
CA VAL A 107 36.50 -1.83 19.99
C VAL A 107 37.93 -2.37 20.06
N GLU A 108 38.51 -2.22 21.25
CA GLU A 108 39.69 -2.94 21.68
C GLU A 108 39.40 -4.45 21.57
N MET A 109 40.08 -5.09 20.62
CA MET A 109 40.94 -6.24 20.87
C MET A 109 40.60 -7.08 22.11
N ILE A 110 39.69 -8.05 21.98
CA ILE A 110 39.72 -9.26 22.80
C ILE A 110 39.64 -10.46 21.85
N GLN A 111 40.82 -10.92 21.45
CA GLN A 111 41.04 -12.29 21.00
C GLN A 111 41.02 -13.23 22.22
N ASP A 112 40.80 -14.52 21.95
CA ASP A 112 41.02 -15.67 22.81
C ASP A 112 39.93 -16.07 23.83
N GLY A 113 39.19 -17.12 23.45
CA GLY A 113 39.20 -18.35 24.25
C GLY A 113 38.06 -18.59 25.24
N LEU A 114 37.43 -19.77 25.07
CA LEU A 114 36.83 -20.64 26.09
C LEU A 114 35.50 -20.21 26.75
N LEU A 115 34.46 -21.00 26.42
CA LEU A 115 33.47 -21.62 27.31
C LEU A 115 33.16 -20.91 28.64
N LEU A 116 31.91 -20.51 28.85
CA LEU A 116 31.06 -21.09 29.91
C LEU A 116 29.63 -20.52 29.87
N ASP A 117 28.70 -21.47 29.77
CA ASP A 117 27.30 -21.39 30.13
C ASP A 117 27.15 -20.94 31.60
N ALA A 118 26.55 -19.77 31.84
CA ALA A 118 25.97 -19.42 33.14
C ALA A 118 25.12 -18.13 33.07
N ARG A 119 23.81 -18.32 33.24
CA ARG A 119 22.91 -17.48 34.05
C ARG A 119 22.68 -16.01 33.62
N LEU A 120 21.64 -15.82 32.82
CA LEU A 120 20.80 -14.62 32.85
C LEU A 120 19.32 -15.03 32.90
N SER A 121 18.97 -15.82 33.92
CA SER A 121 17.60 -15.85 34.45
C SER A 121 17.47 -14.77 35.51
N GLN A 122 16.38 -14.02 35.41
CA GLN A 122 15.82 -13.15 36.45
C GLN A 122 16.61 -11.88 36.81
N LEU A 123 16.28 -10.80 36.11
CA LEU A 123 16.27 -9.46 36.70
C LEU A 123 14.95 -8.78 36.32
N GLY A 124 14.16 -8.43 37.33
CA GLY A 124 13.06 -7.46 37.21
C GLY A 124 11.80 -7.86 37.97
N LEU A 125 11.68 -7.36 39.21
CA LEU A 125 10.50 -7.06 40.04
C LEU A 125 10.86 -7.36 41.50
N ASP A 126 10.73 -6.50 42.49
CA ASP A 126 10.33 -5.10 42.58
C ASP A 126 10.74 -4.65 44.01
N GLU A 127 10.93 -3.35 44.18
CA GLU A 127 11.55 -2.74 45.35
C GLU A 127 10.72 -2.82 46.65
N VAL A 128 11.47 -2.98 47.74
CA VAL A 128 11.23 -2.59 49.13
C VAL A 128 10.07 -1.60 49.35
N THR A 129 9.10 -1.96 50.21
CA THR A 129 8.49 -0.98 51.14
C THR A 129 8.04 -1.65 52.46
N ARG A 130 8.84 -1.38 53.49
CA ARG A 130 8.55 -1.27 54.94
C ARG A 130 8.24 -2.51 55.78
#